data_AF-A0A2H0WQM1-F1
#
_entry.id   AF-A0A2H0WQM1-F1
#
_cell.length_a   1.000
_cell.length_b   1.000
_cell.length_c   1.000
_cell.angle_alpha   90.00
_cell.angle_beta   90.00
_cell.angle_gamma   90.00
#
_symmetry.space_group_name_H-M   'P 1'
#
loop_
_entity.id
_entity.type
_entity.pdbx_description
1 polymer ?
#
loop_
_entity_poly.entity_id
_entity_poly.type
_entity_poly.pdbx_seq_one_letter_code
_entity_poly.pdbx_strand_id
1 'polypeptide(L)'
;MYMNVGHPGIAILDEIHKKYPKNVQKAWEILNSWVKKAQVDSEDGYIKRSDMPKDVREAMQLILDTPIPGYEGATGKDSCYMIKLCSALID
;
A
#
# COMPACT_ATOMS: atom_id res chain seq x y z
N MET A 1 -25.15 -16.69 5.58
CA MET A 1 -23.70 -16.89 5.75
C MET A 1 -23.06 -16.71 4.39
N TYR A 2 -22.56 -15.51 4.08
CA TYR A 2 -21.87 -15.29 2.79
C TYR A 2 -20.46 -15.85 2.89
N MET A 3 -20.11 -16.65 1.89
CA MET A 3 -18.88 -17.41 1.80
C MET A 3 -17.66 -16.47 1.80
N ASN A 4 -16.69 -16.83 2.62
CA ASN A 4 -15.37 -16.22 2.73
C ASN A 4 -14.54 -16.65 1.50
N VAL A 5 -14.80 -16.03 0.34
CA VAL A 5 -14.00 -16.18 -0.87
C VAL A 5 -12.84 -15.20 -0.71
N GLY A 6 -11.62 -15.71 -0.53
CA GLY A 6 -10.43 -14.94 -0.15
C GLY A 6 -10.38 -13.58 -0.84
N HIS A 7 -10.51 -12.51 -0.05
CA HIS A 7 -10.70 -11.15 -0.54
C HIS A 7 -9.52 -10.78 -1.46
N PRO A 8 -9.69 -10.71 -2.80
CA PRO A 8 -8.72 -9.99 -3.61
C PRO A 8 -8.93 -8.54 -3.18
N GLY A 9 -7.97 -7.95 -2.47
CA GLY A 9 -8.15 -6.60 -1.92
C GLY A 9 -8.64 -5.59 -2.97
N ILE A 10 -9.08 -4.42 -2.52
CA ILE A 10 -9.60 -3.38 -3.39
C ILE A 10 -8.48 -2.87 -4.30
N ALA A 11 -8.71 -2.92 -5.61
CA ALA A 11 -7.78 -2.36 -6.60
C ALA A 11 -7.88 -0.83 -6.57
N ILE A 12 -6.77 -0.15 -6.28
CA ILE A 12 -6.70 1.31 -6.33
C ILE A 12 -6.38 1.71 -7.77
N LEU A 13 -7.43 1.92 -8.56
CA LEU A 13 -7.32 2.41 -9.93
C LEU A 13 -6.93 3.89 -9.96
N ASP A 14 -6.46 4.37 -11.12
CA ASP A 14 -6.08 5.79 -11.33
C ASP A 14 -7.21 6.77 -10.95
N GLU A 15 -8.46 6.40 -11.22
CA GLU A 15 -9.65 7.18 -10.84
C GLU A 15 -9.84 7.32 -9.31
N ILE A 16 -9.45 6.29 -8.54
CA ILE A 16 -9.49 6.32 -7.07
C ILE A 16 -8.30 7.13 -6.57
N HIS A 17 -7.13 6.95 -7.19
CA HIS A 17 -5.93 7.74 -6.91
C HIS A 17 -6.20 9.24 -7.00
N LYS A 18 -6.86 9.69 -8.07
CA LYS A 18 -7.21 11.10 -8.29
C LYS A 18 -8.19 11.66 -7.27
N LYS A 19 -9.00 10.81 -6.63
CA LYS A 19 -9.98 11.22 -5.60
C LYS A 19 -9.37 11.39 -4.21
N TYR A 20 -8.18 10.83 -3.97
CA TYR A 20 -7.48 11.05 -2.70
C TYR A 20 -7.03 12.51 -2.54
N PRO A 21 -6.88 13.00 -1.31
CA PRO A 21 -6.24 14.29 -1.08
C PRO A 21 -4.76 14.23 -1.46
N LYS A 22 -4.18 15.39 -1.81
CA LYS A 22 -2.80 15.49 -2.35
C LYS A 22 -1.73 14.88 -1.45
N ASN A 23 -1.90 14.96 -0.13
CA ASN A 23 -0.97 14.35 0.84
C ASN A 23 -0.95 12.82 0.72
N VAL A 24 -2.11 12.19 0.53
CA VAL A 24 -2.23 10.73 0.37
C VAL A 24 -1.73 10.31 -1.01
N GLN A 25 -2.01 11.09 -2.07
CA GLN A 25 -1.42 10.85 -3.39
C GLN A 25 0.11 10.86 -3.33
N LYS A 26 0.70 11.85 -2.66
CA LYS A 26 2.15 11.94 -2.47
C LYS A 26 2.70 10.77 -1.64
N ALA A 27 1.96 10.33 -0.62
CA ALA A 27 2.34 9.16 0.18
C ALA A 27 2.42 7.89 -0.69
N TRP A 28 1.45 7.69 -1.60
CA TRP A 28 1.49 6.59 -2.56
C TRP A 28 2.71 6.66 -3.47
N GLU A 29 3.09 7.86 -3.94
CA GLU A 29 4.29 8.04 -4.75
C GLU A 29 5.58 7.72 -3.98
N ILE A 30 5.70 8.19 -2.74
CA ILE A 30 6.85 7.92 -1.86
C ILE A 30 6.99 6.41 -1.64
N LEU A 31 5.89 5.74 -1.28
CA LEU A 31 5.88 4.30 -1.05
C LEU A 31 6.26 3.53 -2.33
N ASN A 32 5.60 3.82 -3.45
CA ASN A 32 5.84 3.11 -4.71
C ASN A 32 7.27 3.31 -5.24
N SER A 33 7.83 4.52 -5.07
CA SER A 33 9.21 4.82 -5.46
C SER A 33 10.21 4.03 -4.63
N TRP A 34 9.99 3.94 -3.31
CA TRP A 34 10.83 3.14 -2.44
C TRP A 34 10.70 1.64 -2.74
N VAL A 35 9.48 1.11 -2.90
CA VAL A 35 9.26 -0.31 -3.22
C VAL A 35 9.98 -0.71 -4.51
N LYS A 36 9.83 0.08 -5.58
CA LYS A 36 10.52 -0.18 -6.86
C LYS A 36 12.03 -0.20 -6.70
N LYS A 37 12.57 0.75 -5.93
CA LYS A 37 14.01 0.81 -5.65
C LYS A 37 14.47 -0.39 -4.83
N ALA A 38 13.77 -0.70 -3.73
CA ALA A 38 14.10 -1.82 -2.86
C ALA A 38 13.99 -3.18 -3.57
N GLN A 39 13.08 -3.33 -4.54
CA GLN A 39 13.00 -4.53 -5.39
C GLN A 39 14.19 -4.68 -6.33
N VAL A 40 14.74 -3.57 -6.84
CA VAL A 40 15.93 -3.59 -7.71
C VAL A 40 17.21 -3.80 -6.89
N ASP A 41 17.30 -3.17 -5.72
CA ASP A 41 18.46 -3.24 -4.84
C ASP A 41 18.55 -4.57 -4.08
N SER A 42 17.46 -5.34 -4.00
CA SER A 42 17.44 -6.63 -3.30
C SER A 42 17.93 -7.77 -4.18
N GLU A 43 19.13 -8.30 -3.89
CA GLU A 43 19.71 -9.45 -4.59
C GLU A 43 18.86 -10.72 -4.45
N ASP A 44 18.18 -10.90 -3.31
CA ASP A 44 17.31 -12.05 -3.03
C ASP A 44 15.83 -11.79 -3.35
N GLY A 45 15.48 -10.58 -3.84
CA GLY A 45 14.11 -10.18 -4.15
C GLY A 45 13.21 -9.91 -2.93
N TYR A 46 13.77 -9.94 -1.72
CA TYR A 46 13.04 -9.63 -0.48
C TYR A 46 13.21 -8.16 -0.07
N ILE A 47 12.12 -7.53 0.34
CA ILE A 47 12.13 -6.17 0.88
C ILE A 47 12.04 -6.28 2.41
N LYS A 48 13.02 -5.76 3.14
CA LYS A 48 13.02 -5.79 4.61
C LYS A 48 12.30 -4.57 5.18
N ARG A 49 11.47 -4.79 6.22
CA ARG A 49 10.88 -3.68 7.01
C ARG A 49 11.94 -2.82 7.69
N SER A 50 13.07 -3.42 8.09
CA SER A 50 14.19 -2.72 8.73
C SER A 50 14.80 -1.64 7.83
N ASP A 51 14.81 -1.86 6.51
CA ASP A 51 15.40 -0.96 5.53
C ASP A 51 14.43 0.16 5.10
N MET A 52 13.20 0.14 5.61
CA MET A 52 12.18 1.14 5.28
C MET A 52 12.47 2.48 5.97
N PRO A 53 12.75 3.56 5.21
CA PRO A 53 12.97 4.88 5.76
C PRO A 53 11.75 5.39 6.52
N LYS A 54 11.99 6.31 7.46
CA LYS A 54 10.91 6.89 8.29
C LYS A 54 9.81 7.53 7.44
N ASP A 55 10.16 8.33 6.44
CA ASP A 55 9.18 8.98 5.55
C ASP A 55 8.31 7.96 4.79
N VAL A 56 8.88 6.82 4.41
CA VAL A 56 8.15 5.73 3.74
C VAL A 56 7.21 5.03 4.71
N ARG A 57 7.63 4.83 5.96
CA ARG A 57 6.79 4.26 7.01
C ARG A 57 5.61 5.18 7.34
N GLU A 58 5.84 6.47 7.44
CA GLU A 58 4.79 7.47 7.68
C GLU A 58 3.82 7.54 6.49
N ALA A 59 4.34 7.51 5.26
CA ALA A 59 3.52 7.43 4.05
C ALA A 59 2.68 6.15 4.00
N MET A 60 3.27 5.00 4.32
CA MET A 60 2.59 3.71 4.39
C MET A 60 1.47 3.73 5.42
N GLN A 61 1.74 4.24 6.63
CA GLN A 61 0.74 4.34 7.68
C GLN A 61 -0.42 5.26 7.27
N LEU A 62 -0.11 6.42 6.70
CA LEU A 62 -1.12 7.34 6.18
C LEU A 62 -2.04 6.65 5.15
N ILE A 63 -1.47 5.87 4.23
CA ILE A 63 -2.25 5.11 3.26
C ILE A 63 -3.17 4.09 3.96
N LEU A 64 -2.64 3.32 4.90
CA LEU A 64 -3.39 2.26 5.61
C LEU A 64 -4.58 2.81 6.39
N ASP A 65 -4.44 3.97 7.03
CA ASP A 65 -5.49 4.62 7.80
C ASP A 65 -6.47 5.42 6.94
N THR A 66 -6.11 5.77 5.70
CA THR A 66 -6.98 6.58 4.85
C THR A 66 -8.12 5.74 4.24
N PRO A 67 -9.38 6.18 4.32
CA PRO A 67 -10.51 5.55 3.63
C PRO A 67 -10.35 5.56 2.11
N ILE A 68 -10.75 4.48 1.44
CA ILE A 68 -10.71 4.40 -0.02
C ILE A 68 -11.92 5.14 -0.61
N PRO A 69 -11.73 6.19 -1.43
CA PRO A 69 -12.83 6.93 -2.03
C PRO A 69 -13.74 6.03 -2.87
N GLY A 70 -15.05 6.04 -2.58
CA GLY A 70 -16.04 5.20 -3.25
C GLY A 70 -16.23 3.81 -2.64
N TYR A 71 -15.54 3.49 -1.55
CA TYR A 71 -15.68 2.21 -0.82
C TYR A 71 -15.94 2.50 0.66
N GLU A 72 -17.21 2.44 1.07
CA GLU A 72 -17.60 2.70 2.44
C GLU A 72 -17.04 1.65 3.41
N GLY A 73 -16.41 2.12 4.49
CA GLY A 73 -15.82 1.26 5.52
C GLY A 73 -14.48 0.61 5.17
N ALA A 74 -13.97 0.80 3.94
CA ALA A 74 -12.68 0.28 3.52
C ALA A 74 -11.57 1.34 3.63
N THR A 75 -10.38 0.94 4.07
CA THR A 75 -9.19 1.81 4.11
C THR A 75 -8.06 1.22 3.28
N GLY A 76 -6.92 1.91 3.19
CA GLY A 76 -5.78 1.39 2.44
C GLY A 76 -5.30 0.00 2.88
N LYS A 77 -5.61 -0.45 4.11
CA LYS A 77 -5.35 -1.82 4.58
C LYS A 77 -6.09 -2.89 3.76
N ASP A 78 -7.24 -2.53 3.20
CA ASP A 78 -8.09 -3.41 2.40
C ASP A 78 -7.67 -3.39 0.92
N SER A 79 -6.68 -2.57 0.55
CA SER A 79 -6.14 -2.51 -0.80
C SER A 79 -5.36 -3.78 -1.17
N CYS A 80 -5.58 -4.29 -2.39
CA CYS A 80 -4.80 -5.40 -2.93
C CYS A 80 -3.29 -5.12 -2.93
N TYR A 81 -2.90 -3.88 -3.24
CA TYR A 81 -1.49 -3.49 -3.25
C TYR A 81 -0.88 -3.57 -1.85
N MET A 82 -1.56 -3.00 -0.85
CA MET A 82 -1.07 -2.99 0.53
C MET A 82 -1.04 -4.39 1.14
N ILE A 83 -2.04 -5.22 0.87
CA ILE A 83 -2.06 -6.62 1.33
C ILE A 83 -0.85 -7.39 0.78
N LYS A 84 -0.58 -7.25 -0.53
CA LYS A 84 0.58 -7.91 -1.18
C LYS A 84 1.90 -7.36 -0.65
N LEU A 85 2.03 -6.04 -0.52
CA LEU A 85 3.24 -5.42 -0.01
C LEU A 85 3.51 -5.84 1.43
N CYS A 86 2.52 -5.77 2.32
CA CYS A 86 2.64 -6.19 3.71
C CYS A 86 3.02 -7.67 3.87
N SER A 87 2.57 -8.52 2.95
CA SER A 87 2.92 -9.96 2.90
C SER A 87 4.31 -10.23 2.33
N ALA A 88 4.79 -9.36 1.42
CA ALA A 88 6.11 -9.47 0.80
C ALA A 88 7.23 -8.87 1.66
N LEU A 89 6.87 -7.97 2.58
CA LEU A 89 7.78 -7.39 3.55
C LEU A 89 8.21 -8.45 4.57
N ILE A 90 9.50 -8.77 4.58
CA ILE A 90 10.12 -9.60 5.62
C ILE A 90 10.61 -8.73 6.77
N ASP A 91 10.63 -9.30 7.98
CA ASP A 91 11.20 -8.65 9.17
C ASP A 91 12.70 -8.90 9.26
#